data_AF-A0A1Z8SLT4-F1
#
_entry.id   AF-A0A1Z8SLT4-F1
#
_cell.length_a   1.000
_cell.length_b   1.000
_cell.length_c   1.000
_cell.angle_alpha   90.00
_cell.angle_beta   90.00
_cell.angle_gamma   90.00
#
_symmetry.space_group_name_H-M   'P 1'
#
loop_
_entity.id
_entity.type
_entity.pdbx_description
1 polymer ?
#
loop_
_entity_poly.entity_id
_entity_poly.type
_entity_poly.pdbx_seq_one_letter_code
_entity_poly.pdbx_strand_id
1 'polypeptide(L)'
;MKVIHTIIFIFHITLVVNLLGSSIPFAGKISKDGINLEGQIKFFFQIHDGEGKTLWKSGKHAEDLVTVTVRGGRYIVQLGGSGMEEIDEQLFLDHDQLYLGLLVDLGDGQGLQTLG
;
A
#
# COMPACT_ATOMS: atom_id res chain seq x y z
N MET A 1 32.74 20.81 21.86
CA MET A 1 31.84 19.63 22.02
C MET A 1 30.46 19.83 21.40
N LYS A 2 29.75 20.95 21.61
CA LYS A 2 28.39 21.16 21.08
C LYS A 2 28.26 20.98 19.55
N VAL A 3 29.17 21.57 18.76
CA VAL A 3 29.17 21.47 17.29
C VAL A 3 29.29 20.03 16.79
N ILE A 4 30.15 19.22 17.41
CA ILE A 4 30.32 17.80 17.05
C ILE A 4 29.04 17.01 17.33
N HIS A 5 28.37 17.27 18.46
CA HIS A 5 27.09 16.63 18.79
C HIS A 5 25.99 17.05 17.80
N THR A 6 25.96 18.32 17.38
CA THR A 6 25.03 18.81 16.36
C THR A 6 25.25 18.12 15.00
N ILE A 7 26.50 17.96 14.57
CA ILE A 7 26.82 17.27 13.31
C ILE A 7 26.43 15.80 13.37
N ILE A 8 26.75 15.11 14.47
CA ILE A 8 26.36 13.70 14.67
C ILE A 8 24.84 13.56 14.66
N PHE A 9 24.12 14.46 15.33
CA PHE A 9 22.66 14.47 15.36
C PHE A 9 22.05 14.68 13.98
N ILE A 10 22.57 15.62 13.19
CA ILE A 10 22.14 15.84 11.81
C ILE A 10 22.42 14.58 10.97
N PHE A 11 23.62 14.01 11.05
CA PHE A 11 23.97 12.78 10.33
C PHE A 11 23.03 11.62 10.66
N HIS A 12 22.67 11.42 11.93
CA HIS A 12 21.71 10.40 12.33
C HIS A 12 20.31 10.68 11.78
N ILE A 13 19.87 11.94 11.78
CA ILE A 13 18.58 12.30 11.16
C ILE A 13 18.61 11.95 9.68
N THR A 14 19.62 12.42 8.93
CA THR A 14 19.68 12.17 7.48
C THR A 14 19.73 10.68 7.16
N LEU A 15 20.49 9.89 7.94
CA LEU A 15 20.55 8.43 7.78
C LEU A 15 19.17 7.78 8.02
N VAL A 16 18.43 8.21 9.03
CA VAL A 16 17.09 7.70 9.35
C VAL A 16 16.07 8.05 8.25
N VAL A 17 16.14 9.24 7.64
CA VAL A 17 15.19 9.62 6.59
C VAL A 17 15.39 8.80 5.31
N ASN A 18 16.61 8.38 5.00
CA ASN A 18 16.90 7.54 3.83
C ASN A 18 16.50 6.05 4.01
N LEU A 19 16.11 5.63 5.22
CA LEU A 19 15.60 4.29 5.50
C LEU A 19 14.08 4.18 5.35
N LEU A 20 13.39 5.28 5.04
CA LEU A 20 11.95 5.26 4.81
C LEU A 20 11.71 4.96 3.33
N GLY A 21 11.17 3.78 3.04
CA GLY A 21 10.78 3.38 1.70
C GLY A 21 9.81 4.38 1.04
N SER A 22 9.90 4.50 -0.28
CA SER A 22 9.04 5.39 -1.04
C SER A 22 7.62 4.83 -1.11
N SER A 23 6.66 5.56 -0.54
CA SER A 23 5.25 5.17 -0.61
C SER A 23 4.58 5.75 -1.86
N ILE A 24 3.69 4.98 -2.49
CA ILE A 24 3.02 5.37 -3.73
C ILE A 24 1.57 5.77 -3.43
N PRO A 25 1.16 7.03 -3.66
CA PRO A 25 -0.22 7.43 -3.50
C PRO A 25 -1.08 6.79 -4.59
N PHE A 26 -2.04 5.97 -4.16
CA PHE A 26 -3.04 5.37 -5.05
C PHE A 26 -4.44 5.83 -4.65
N ALA A 27 -5.21 6.31 -5.63
CA ALA A 27 -6.60 6.71 -5.44
C ALA A 27 -7.52 5.73 -6.17
N GLY A 28 -8.51 5.21 -5.47
CA GLY A 28 -9.46 4.25 -6.00
C GLY A 28 -10.91 4.62 -5.71
N LYS A 29 -11.82 3.95 -6.42
CA LYS A 29 -13.25 3.93 -6.12
C LYS A 29 -13.69 2.50 -5.85
N ILE A 30 -14.57 2.31 -4.89
CA ILE A 30 -15.16 1.04 -4.50
C ILE A 30 -16.67 1.17 -4.34
N SER A 31 -17.39 0.22 -4.93
CA SER A 31 -18.84 0.08 -4.83
C SER A 31 -19.22 -1.39 -4.86
N LYS A 32 -20.35 -1.74 -4.25
CA LYS A 32 -20.98 -3.05 -4.36
C LYS A 32 -22.37 -2.85 -4.93
N ASP A 33 -22.70 -3.56 -6.00
CA ASP A 33 -24.01 -3.48 -6.68
C ASP A 33 -24.43 -2.04 -7.03
N GLY A 34 -23.47 -1.23 -7.47
CA GLY A 34 -23.67 0.19 -7.81
C GLY A 34 -23.76 1.15 -6.61
N ILE A 35 -23.70 0.64 -5.39
CA ILE A 35 -23.74 1.43 -4.16
C ILE A 35 -22.31 1.69 -3.67
N ASN A 36 -21.95 2.97 -3.53
CA ASN A 36 -20.66 3.36 -2.99
C ASN A 36 -20.52 2.91 -1.53
N LEU A 37 -19.37 2.30 -1.20
CA LEU A 37 -19.08 1.93 0.19
C LEU A 37 -18.54 3.12 0.99
N GLU A 38 -18.69 3.05 2.32
CA GLU A 38 -18.31 4.12 3.26
C GLU A 38 -17.67 3.51 4.51
N GLY A 39 -16.72 4.22 5.12
CA GLY A 39 -16.14 3.86 6.42
C GLY A 39 -14.76 3.25 6.33
N GLN A 40 -14.36 2.51 7.38
CA GLN A 40 -13.08 1.81 7.42
C GLN A 40 -13.23 0.46 6.74
N ILE A 41 -12.54 0.27 5.63
CA ILE A 41 -12.60 -0.96 4.83
C ILE A 41 -11.22 -1.60 4.79
N LYS A 42 -11.17 -2.93 4.86
CA LYS A 42 -9.93 -3.69 4.88
C LYS A 42 -9.58 -4.17 3.48
N PHE A 43 -8.37 -3.88 3.05
CA PHE A 43 -7.85 -4.20 1.72
C PHE A 43 -6.60 -5.06 1.81
N PHE A 44 -6.39 -5.91 0.82
CA PHE A 44 -5.11 -6.52 0.50
C PHE A 44 -4.71 -6.05 -0.89
N PHE A 45 -3.57 -5.37 -1.02
CA PHE A 45 -3.09 -4.84 -2.30
C PHE A 45 -2.00 -5.74 -2.85
N GLN A 46 -1.95 -5.86 -4.18
CA GLN A 46 -0.96 -6.66 -4.87
C GLN A 46 -0.54 -5.94 -6.15
N ILE A 47 0.72 -6.11 -6.55
CA ILE A 47 1.20 -5.70 -7.87
C ILE A 47 1.55 -6.95 -8.65
N HIS A 48 1.08 -7.03 -9.89
CA HIS A 48 1.29 -8.13 -10.83
C HIS A 48 2.02 -7.65 -12.08
N ASP A 49 2.82 -8.51 -12.70
CA ASP A 49 3.34 -8.26 -14.06
C ASP A 49 2.31 -8.58 -15.15
N GLY A 50 2.70 -8.39 -16.42
CA GLY A 50 1.87 -8.71 -17.60
C GLY A 50 1.51 -10.19 -17.77
N GLU A 51 2.19 -11.09 -17.08
CA GLU A 51 1.86 -12.53 -17.05
C GLU A 51 0.99 -12.90 -15.85
N GLY A 52 0.67 -11.93 -14.97
CA GLY A 52 -0.14 -12.13 -13.77
C GLY A 52 0.65 -12.59 -12.55
N LYS A 53 1.98 -12.72 -12.63
CA LYS A 53 2.83 -13.10 -11.49
C LYS A 53 2.80 -11.97 -10.46
N THR A 54 2.53 -12.32 -9.19
CA THR A 54 2.59 -11.34 -8.10
C THR A 54 4.03 -10.96 -7.80
N LEU A 55 4.35 -9.68 -7.91
CA LEU A 55 5.66 -9.10 -7.62
C LEU A 55 5.73 -8.45 -6.23
N TRP A 56 4.60 -7.92 -5.76
CA TRP A 56 4.50 -7.29 -4.44
C TRP A 56 3.12 -7.55 -3.82
N LYS A 57 3.06 -7.53 -2.48
CA LYS A 57 1.83 -7.65 -1.68
C LYS A 57 1.91 -6.69 -0.49
N SER A 58 0.78 -6.12 -0.06
CA SER A 58 0.75 -5.23 1.10
C SER A 58 1.09 -5.90 2.42
N GLY A 59 0.97 -7.22 2.51
CA GLY A 59 1.35 -8.01 3.68
C GLY A 59 1.84 -9.41 3.31
N LYS A 60 2.39 -10.14 4.28
CA LYS A 60 2.99 -11.47 4.05
C LYS A 60 1.92 -12.51 3.71
N HIS A 61 0.77 -12.38 4.37
CA HIS A 61 -0.37 -13.28 4.22
C HIS A 61 -1.63 -12.49 3.87
N ALA A 62 -2.64 -13.16 3.32
CA ALA A 62 -3.85 -12.48 2.83
C ALA A 62 -4.67 -11.85 3.98
N GLU A 63 -4.50 -12.34 5.20
CA GLU A 63 -5.05 -11.81 6.44
C GLU A 63 -4.37 -10.53 6.95
N ASP A 64 -3.18 -10.19 6.43
CA ASP A 64 -2.44 -8.97 6.76
C ASP A 64 -3.05 -7.78 5.98
N LEU A 65 -4.26 -7.40 6.39
CA LEU A 65 -5.08 -6.41 5.71
C LEU A 65 -4.77 -4.98 6.15
N VAL A 66 -4.78 -4.08 5.17
CA VAL A 66 -4.66 -2.64 5.37
C VAL A 66 -6.05 -2.04 5.58
N THR A 67 -6.25 -1.35 6.70
CA THR A 67 -7.49 -0.60 6.94
C THR A 67 -7.40 0.78 6.28
N VAL A 68 -8.31 1.07 5.36
CA VAL A 68 -8.35 2.32 4.59
C VAL A 68 -9.70 3.01 4.81
N THR A 69 -9.65 4.33 5.03
CA THR A 69 -10.86 5.15 5.12
C THR A 69 -11.42 5.44 3.73
N VAL A 70 -12.68 5.09 3.54
CA VAL A 70 -13.45 5.30 2.30
C VAL A 70 -14.54 6.34 2.55
N ARG A 71 -14.64 7.31 1.63
CA ARG A 71 -15.66 8.37 1.66
C ARG A 71 -16.30 8.55 0.29
N GLY A 72 -17.62 8.45 0.22
CA GLY A 72 -18.38 8.47 -1.03
C GLY A 72 -17.88 7.44 -2.03
N GLY A 73 -17.49 6.25 -1.55
CA GLY A 73 -16.87 5.19 -2.34
C GLY A 73 -15.45 5.47 -2.79
N ARG A 74 -14.80 6.57 -2.40
CA ARG A 74 -13.43 6.92 -2.82
C ARG A 74 -12.46 6.76 -1.67
N TYR A 75 -11.24 6.34 -1.99
CA TYR A 75 -10.18 6.19 -1.01
C TYR A 75 -8.83 6.60 -1.60
N ILE A 76 -7.91 6.95 -0.71
CA ILE A 76 -6.49 7.16 -1.01
C ILE A 76 -5.70 6.30 -0.04
N VAL A 77 -4.70 5.59 -0.56
CA VAL A 77 -3.77 4.76 0.22
C VAL A 77 -2.34 5.06 -0.22
N GLN A 78 -1.39 4.95 0.71
CA GLN A 78 0.04 5.04 0.43
C GLN A 78 0.61 3.63 0.35
N LEU A 79 0.66 3.04 -0.85
CA LEU A 79 1.16 1.69 -1.07
C LEU A 79 2.64 1.62 -0.71
N GLY A 80 3.07 0.54 -0.05
CA GLY A 80 4.44 0.42 0.48
C GLY A 80 4.75 1.34 1.67
N GLY A 81 3.74 2.06 2.18
CA GLY A 81 3.87 2.91 3.35
C GLY A 81 3.81 2.14 4.68
N SER A 82 3.69 2.89 5.77
CA SER A 82 3.62 2.33 7.12
C SER A 82 2.53 1.26 7.26
N GLY A 83 2.92 0.10 7.81
CA GLY A 83 2.03 -1.04 7.99
C GLY A 83 1.90 -1.95 6.77
N MET A 84 2.72 -1.74 5.74
CA MET A 84 2.84 -2.64 4.58
C MET A 84 4.27 -3.11 4.39
N GLU A 85 4.44 -4.19 3.61
CA GLU A 85 5.73 -4.52 3.01
C GLU A 85 6.16 -3.39 2.07
N GLU A 86 7.45 -3.02 2.10
CA GLU A 86 8.02 -1.98 1.24
C GLU A 86 7.94 -2.39 -0.23
N ILE A 87 7.77 -1.40 -1.12
CA ILE A 87 7.84 -1.64 -2.56
C ILE A 87 9.27 -1.36 -3.01
N ASP A 88 9.94 -2.37 -3.57
CA ASP A 88 11.24 -2.18 -4.22
C ASP A 88 11.08 -1.29 -5.45
N GLU A 89 11.81 -0.18 -5.51
CA GLU A 89 11.77 0.75 -6.64
C GLU A 89 12.21 0.09 -7.96
N GLN A 90 13.06 -0.94 -7.90
CA GLN A 90 13.47 -1.73 -9.07
C GLN A 90 12.28 -2.41 -9.75
N LEU A 91 11.21 -2.70 -9.01
CA LEU A 91 9.98 -3.29 -9.56
C LEU A 91 9.42 -2.46 -10.73
N PHE A 92 9.55 -1.12 -10.69
CA PHE A 92 9.07 -0.24 -11.76
C PHE A 92 10.04 -0.10 -12.94
N LEU A 93 11.29 -0.51 -12.77
CA LEU A 93 12.32 -0.44 -13.79
C LEU A 93 12.46 -1.77 -14.55
N ASP A 94 12.26 -2.89 -13.84
CA ASP A 94 12.47 -4.23 -14.35
C ASP A 94 11.25 -4.80 -15.10
N HIS A 95 10.08 -4.16 -14.98
CA HIS A 95 8.82 -4.66 -15.51
C HIS A 95 8.12 -3.63 -16.40
N ASP A 96 7.98 -3.97 -17.69
CA ASP A 96 7.32 -3.12 -18.70
C ASP A 96 5.81 -2.92 -18.44
N GLN A 97 5.17 -3.87 -17.76
CA GLN A 97 3.75 -3.84 -17.45
C GLN A 97 3.50 -4.23 -16.00
N LEU A 98 2.73 -3.38 -15.32
CA LEU A 98 2.36 -3.56 -13.93
C LEU A 98 0.86 -3.33 -13.76
N TYR A 99 0.21 -4.22 -13.02
CA TYR A 99 -1.22 -4.17 -12.72
C TYR A 99 -1.43 -4.20 -11.22
N LEU A 100 -2.27 -3.29 -10.71
CA LEU A 100 -2.67 -3.30 -9.32
C LEU A 100 -3.87 -4.24 -9.13
N GLY A 101 -3.69 -5.27 -8.31
CA GLY A 101 -4.75 -6.13 -7.80
C GLY A 101 -5.19 -5.69 -6.41
N LEU A 102 -6.46 -5.89 -6.10
CA LEU A 102 -7.00 -5.67 -4.76
C LEU A 102 -7.98 -6.77 -4.36
N LEU A 103 -7.91 -7.14 -3.09
CA LEU A 103 -8.93 -7.95 -2.40
C LEU A 103 -9.48 -7.13 -1.25
N VAL A 104 -10.76 -7.31 -0.95
CA VAL A 104 -11.47 -6.52 0.05
C VAL A 104 -12.23 -7.44 0.99
N ASP A 105 -12.10 -7.21 2.29
CA ASP A 105 -13.00 -7.78 3.29
C ASP A 105 -14.16 -6.80 3.53
N LEU A 106 -15.36 -7.22 3.09
CA LEU A 106 -16.58 -6.44 3.20
C LEU A 106 -17.31 -6.63 4.55
N GLY A 107 -16.81 -7.50 5.43
CA GLY A 107 -17.45 -7.82 6.70
C GLY A 107 -18.79 -8.54 6.56
N ASP A 108 -19.10 -9.07 5.37
CA ASP A 108 -20.35 -9.79 5.07
C ASP A 108 -20.26 -11.31 5.31
N GLY A 109 -19.11 -11.78 5.82
CA GLY A 109 -18.85 -13.19 6.09
C GLY A 109 -18.48 -14.03 4.86
N GLN A 110 -18.37 -13.43 3.66
CA GLN A 110 -17.98 -14.15 2.45
C GLN A 110 -16.46 -14.21 2.23
N GLY A 111 -15.68 -13.63 3.15
CA GLY A 111 -14.23 -13.54 3.04
C GLY A 111 -13.78 -12.46 2.04
N LEU A 112 -12.53 -12.59 1.59
CA LEU A 112 -11.90 -11.65 0.68
C LEU A 112 -12.49 -11.74 -0.73
N GLN A 113 -12.86 -10.59 -1.28
CA GLN A 113 -13.51 -10.46 -2.58
C GLN A 113 -12.71 -9.53 -3.49
N THR A 114 -12.61 -9.88 -4.78
CA THR A 114 -12.21 -8.92 -5.82
C THR A 114 -13.45 -8.12 -6.21
N LEU A 115 -13.32 -6.80 -6.23
CA LEU A 115 -14.39 -5.90 -6.64
C LEU A 115 -13.93 -5.12 -7.88
N GLY A 116 -14.76 -5.10 -8.91
CA GLY A 116 -14.54 -4.41 -10.19
C GLY A 116 -15.58 -3.34 -10.43
#